data_AF-T1APF7-F1
#
_entry.id   AF-T1APF7-F1
#
_cell.length_a   1.000
_cell.length_b   1.000
_cell.length_c   1.000
_cell.angle_alpha   90.00
_cell.angle_beta   90.00
_cell.angle_gamma   90.00
#
_symmetry.space_group_name_H-M   'P 1'
#
loop_
_entity.id
_entity.type
_entity.pdbx_description
1 polymer ?
#
loop_
_entity_poly.entity_id
_entity_poly.type
_entity_poly.pdbx_seq_one_letter_code
_entity_poly.pdbx_strand_id
1 'polypeptide(L)'
;KDQSYFLHQLGQYELSRTLFPLGAMYKPAVRALARQYALPTQAKKDSTGICFIGERDFRTFLAQYLPARPGDILDSAGRRVGEHPGSLYFTLGQRAGLGLGGVRGAGGSAWYVVGKDVSVNTLIVAQGDVARWLDARTLRALAPTWIAGHAPADVFTCQAQIRYRQPAQECHVEIDADGCRVRFARPQRAPAPGQSIVFYQDEVCLGGATIEASDAVFGGLIAPPPLRPEPAAMSSQQ
;
A
#
# COMPACT_ATOMS: atom_id res chain seq x y z
N LYS A 1 -7.45 0.38 -19.13
CA LYS A 1 -6.99 0.99 -17.86
C LYS A 1 -8.16 0.87 -16.91
N ASP A 2 -8.27 -0.28 -16.24
CA ASP A 2 -9.35 -0.52 -15.30
C ASP A 2 -9.23 0.43 -14.09
N GLN A 3 -10.37 0.88 -13.57
CA GLN A 3 -10.50 1.75 -12.40
C GLN A 3 -11.47 1.19 -11.35
N SER A 4 -11.94 -0.05 -11.53
CA SER A 4 -12.81 -0.78 -10.59
C SER A 4 -12.26 -0.77 -9.15
N TYR A 5 -10.93 -0.79 -9.00
CA TYR A 5 -10.25 -0.71 -7.70
C TYR A 5 -10.69 0.48 -6.86
N PHE A 6 -11.00 1.65 -7.47
CA PHE A 6 -11.45 2.83 -6.72
C PHE A 6 -12.97 2.86 -6.49
N LEU A 7 -13.71 1.97 -7.15
CA LEU A 7 -15.17 1.91 -7.12
C LEU A 7 -15.68 0.74 -6.27
N HIS A 8 -14.78 0.03 -5.58
CA HIS A 8 -15.09 -1.19 -4.83
C HIS A 8 -16.07 -0.99 -3.66
N GLN A 9 -16.32 0.25 -3.24
CA GLN A 9 -17.24 0.61 -2.16
C GLN A 9 -18.66 0.95 -2.67
N LEU A 10 -18.89 1.01 -3.98
CA LEU A 10 -20.22 1.27 -4.52
C LEU A 10 -21.14 0.06 -4.32
N GLY A 11 -22.41 0.29 -4.00
CA GLY A 11 -23.44 -0.76 -3.94
C GLY A 11 -24.27 -0.84 -5.22
N GLN A 12 -25.19 -1.81 -5.27
CA GLN A 12 -26.10 -1.97 -6.41
C GLN A 12 -26.96 -0.73 -6.66
N TYR A 13 -27.37 -0.01 -5.61
CA TYR A 13 -28.18 1.19 -5.77
C TYR A 13 -27.44 2.27 -6.56
N GLU A 14 -26.21 2.62 -6.15
CA GLU A 14 -25.38 3.62 -6.83
C GLU A 14 -25.05 3.18 -8.26
N LEU A 15 -24.71 1.89 -8.44
CA LEU A 15 -24.38 1.33 -9.75
C LEU A 15 -25.59 1.34 -10.71
N SER A 16 -26.81 1.06 -10.22
CA SER A 16 -28.03 1.09 -11.05
C SER A 16 -28.35 2.48 -11.62
N ARG A 17 -27.75 3.53 -11.03
CA ARG A 17 -27.92 4.94 -11.41
C ARG A 17 -26.70 5.51 -12.13
N THR A 18 -25.67 4.70 -12.38
CA THR A 18 -24.39 5.16 -12.95
C THR A 18 -24.14 4.52 -14.31
N LEU A 19 -23.72 5.33 -15.28
CA LEU A 19 -23.29 4.85 -16.60
C LEU A 19 -21.77 4.96 -16.75
N PHE A 20 -21.14 3.89 -17.25
CA PHE A 20 -19.71 3.85 -17.57
C PHE A 20 -19.48 3.80 -19.09
N PRO A 21 -19.70 4.90 -19.83
CA PRO A 21 -19.68 4.89 -21.30
C PRO A 21 -18.30 4.54 -21.90
N LEU A 22 -17.24 4.63 -21.10
CA LEU A 22 -15.87 4.32 -21.51
C LEU A 22 -15.42 2.90 -21.11
N GLY A 23 -16.25 2.14 -20.40
CA GLY A 23 -15.87 0.85 -19.81
C GLY A 23 -15.44 -0.19 -20.85
N ALA A 24 -16.09 -0.19 -22.02
CA ALA A 24 -15.78 -1.09 -23.13
C ALA A 24 -14.66 -0.56 -24.07
N MET A 25 -14.01 0.57 -23.72
CA MET A 25 -13.06 1.23 -24.60
C MET A 25 -11.64 1.22 -24.04
N TYR A 26 -10.68 0.87 -24.88
CA TYR A 26 -9.28 1.12 -24.58
C TYR A 26 -8.97 2.61 -24.61
N LYS A 27 -8.10 3.07 -23.71
CA LYS A 27 -7.71 4.48 -23.57
C LYS A 27 -7.25 5.14 -24.88
N PRO A 28 -6.47 4.47 -25.78
CA PRO A 28 -6.12 5.05 -27.07
C PRO A 28 -7.33 5.37 -27.96
N ALA A 29 -8.36 4.51 -27.96
CA ALA A 29 -9.59 4.73 -28.71
C ALA A 29 -10.37 5.93 -28.17
N VAL A 30 -10.48 6.07 -26.84
CA VAL A 30 -11.08 7.26 -26.20
C VAL A 30 -10.36 8.54 -26.62
N ARG A 31 -9.01 8.51 -26.66
CA ARG A 31 -8.21 9.66 -27.11
C ARG A 31 -8.39 9.95 -28.59
N ALA A 32 -8.55 8.94 -29.43
CA ALA A 32 -8.82 9.11 -30.85
C ALA A 32 -10.18 9.80 -31.09
N LEU A 33 -11.25 9.35 -30.40
CA LEU A 33 -12.56 10.00 -30.47
C LEU A 33 -12.50 11.46 -30.01
N ALA A 34 -11.82 11.74 -28.89
CA ALA A 34 -11.68 13.10 -28.39
C ALA A 34 -11.00 14.03 -29.42
N ARG A 35 -10.03 13.52 -30.20
CA ARG A 35 -9.41 14.25 -31.30
C ARG A 35 -10.34 14.42 -32.50
N GLN A 36 -11.03 13.35 -32.90
CA GLN A 36 -11.97 13.35 -34.02
C GLN A 36 -13.08 14.39 -33.83
N TYR A 37 -13.60 14.52 -32.61
CA TYR A 37 -14.63 15.49 -32.27
C TYR A 37 -14.08 16.86 -31.80
N ALA A 38 -12.78 17.10 -31.96
CA ALA A 38 -12.11 18.35 -31.58
C ALA A 38 -12.43 18.82 -30.14
N LEU A 39 -12.53 17.90 -29.18
CA LEU A 39 -12.85 18.24 -27.80
C LEU A 39 -11.69 19.06 -27.18
N PRO A 40 -11.98 20.14 -26.40
CA PRO A 40 -10.93 20.95 -25.77
C PRO A 40 -9.95 20.17 -24.89
N THR A 41 -10.39 19.03 -24.36
CA THR A 41 -9.60 18.15 -23.47
C THR A 41 -8.77 17.10 -24.23
N GLN A 42 -8.81 17.05 -25.56
CA GLN A 42 -8.18 16.00 -26.39
C GLN A 42 -6.70 15.74 -26.03
N ALA A 43 -5.95 16.81 -25.77
CA ALA A 43 -4.51 16.79 -25.48
C ALA A 43 -4.17 16.92 -23.99
N LYS A 44 -5.18 17.10 -23.12
CA LYS A 44 -4.95 17.24 -21.67
C LYS A 44 -4.37 15.94 -21.12
N LYS A 45 -3.24 16.02 -20.41
CA LYS A 45 -2.63 14.86 -19.74
C LYS A 45 -3.59 14.25 -18.72
N ASP A 46 -3.48 12.94 -18.49
CA ASP A 46 -4.24 12.27 -17.44
C ASP A 46 -3.81 12.87 -16.09
N SER A 47 -4.77 13.20 -15.20
CA SER A 47 -4.46 13.67 -13.85
C SER A 47 -3.64 12.61 -13.10
N THR A 48 -2.62 13.06 -12.37
CA THR A 48 -1.81 12.23 -11.48
C THR A 48 -1.95 12.75 -10.04
N GLY A 49 -1.78 11.88 -9.05
CA GLY A 49 -1.98 12.24 -7.64
C GLY A 49 -3.41 12.08 -7.15
N ILE A 50 -3.75 12.75 -6.04
CA ILE A 50 -5.06 12.67 -5.39
C ILE A 50 -6.09 13.48 -6.18
N CYS A 51 -7.25 12.89 -6.44
CA CYS A 51 -8.28 13.36 -7.38
C CYS A 51 -8.61 14.87 -7.31
N PHE A 52 -8.57 15.49 -6.12
CA PHE A 52 -9.02 16.87 -5.87
C PHE A 52 -7.89 17.85 -5.50
N ILE A 53 -6.66 17.38 -5.29
CA ILE A 53 -5.55 18.22 -4.85
C ILE A 53 -4.75 18.78 -6.05
N GLY A 54 -4.80 18.08 -7.18
CA GLY A 54 -4.01 18.40 -8.37
C GLY A 54 -2.56 17.95 -8.27
N GLU A 55 -1.71 18.41 -9.20
CA GLU A 55 -0.27 18.14 -9.20
C GLU A 55 0.44 19.02 -8.16
N ARG A 56 0.38 18.62 -6.88
CA ARG A 56 1.11 19.26 -5.77
C ARG A 56 2.05 18.27 -5.12
N ASP A 57 3.14 18.79 -4.54
CA ASP A 57 4.00 17.99 -3.68
C ASP A 57 3.19 17.49 -2.47
N PHE A 58 3.06 16.17 -2.36
CA PHE A 58 2.19 15.53 -1.37
C PHE A 58 2.64 15.81 0.06
N ARG A 59 3.95 15.90 0.29
CA ARG A 59 4.52 16.21 1.60
C ARG A 59 4.18 17.63 2.03
N THR A 60 4.34 18.60 1.14
CA THR A 60 3.96 20.00 1.38
C THR A 60 2.47 20.13 1.66
N PHE A 61 1.63 19.38 0.94
CA PHE A 61 0.18 19.34 1.21
C PHE A 61 -0.14 18.80 2.61
N LEU A 62 0.40 17.64 2.99
CA LEU A 62 0.15 17.04 4.30
C LEU A 62 0.66 17.91 5.46
N ALA A 63 1.79 18.59 5.28
CA ALA A 63 2.38 19.46 6.31
C ALA A 63 1.48 20.66 6.69
N GLN A 64 0.48 20.99 5.87
CA GLN A 64 -0.52 22.02 6.19
C GLN A 64 -1.53 21.56 7.25
N TYR A 65 -1.71 20.25 7.41
CA TYR A 65 -2.72 19.65 8.27
C TYR A 65 -2.12 18.82 9.42
N LEU A 66 -0.92 18.28 9.23
CA LEU A 66 -0.24 17.43 10.20
C LEU A 66 1.10 18.04 10.59
N PRO A 67 1.40 18.18 11.89
CA PRO A 67 2.68 18.73 12.33
C PRO A 67 3.81 17.78 11.91
N ALA A 68 4.79 18.31 11.18
CA ALA A 68 6.02 17.60 10.89
C ALA A 68 6.82 17.47 12.18
N ARG A 69 6.80 16.28 12.80
CA ARG A 69 7.63 15.94 13.95
C ARG A 69 8.79 15.09 13.46
N PRO A 70 10.04 15.58 13.50
CA PRO A 70 11.17 14.76 13.14
C PRO A 70 11.31 13.55 14.07
N GLY A 71 11.91 12.48 13.56
CA GLY A 71 12.05 11.23 14.28
C GLY A 71 13.15 10.36 13.70
N ASP A 72 13.56 9.35 14.46
CA ASP A 72 14.71 8.54 14.11
C ASP A 72 14.41 7.55 12.99
N ILE A 73 15.39 7.37 12.10
CA ILE A 73 15.42 6.24 11.18
C ILE A 73 16.36 5.20 11.76
N LEU A 74 15.83 4.02 12.07
CA LEU A 74 16.57 2.86 12.55
C LEU A 74 16.73 1.83 11.44
N ASP A 75 17.84 1.12 11.43
CA ASP A 75 17.98 -0.09 10.61
C ASP A 75 17.31 -1.30 11.27
N SER A 76 17.32 -2.44 10.58
CA SER A 76 16.76 -3.69 11.10
C SER A 76 17.46 -4.24 12.35
N ALA A 77 18.62 -3.71 12.73
CA ALA A 77 19.33 -4.04 13.96
C ALA A 77 19.09 -3.00 15.07
N GLY A 78 18.19 -2.03 14.85
CA GLY A 78 17.89 -0.97 15.81
C GLY A 78 18.96 0.13 15.88
N ARG A 79 19.93 0.16 14.97
CA ARG A 79 20.94 1.23 14.92
C ARG A 79 20.36 2.44 14.23
N ARG A 80 20.56 3.63 14.81
CA ARG A 80 20.16 4.88 14.16
C ARG A 80 21.03 5.13 12.92
N VAL A 81 20.38 5.24 11.77
CA VAL A 81 21.03 5.49 10.47
C VAL A 81 20.68 6.85 9.87
N GLY A 82 19.73 7.57 10.47
CA GLY A 82 19.37 8.92 10.06
C GLY A 82 18.17 9.48 10.82
N GLU A 83 17.56 10.50 10.23
CA GLU A 83 16.38 11.19 10.75
C GLU A 83 15.39 11.44 9.60
N HIS A 84 14.10 11.37 9.91
CA HIS A 84 13.03 11.64 8.98
C HIS A 84 12.20 12.85 9.44
N PRO A 85 11.50 13.54 8.53
CA PRO A 85 10.65 14.70 8.87
C PRO A 85 9.31 14.35 9.54
N GLY A 86 8.95 13.07 9.58
CA GLY A 86 7.74 12.56 10.20
C GLY A 86 7.38 11.20 9.61
N SER A 87 7.09 10.22 10.47
CA SER A 87 6.81 8.84 10.04
C SER A 87 5.58 8.73 9.13
N LEU A 88 4.63 9.66 9.25
CA LEU A 88 3.41 9.76 8.44
C LEU A 88 3.67 10.03 6.95
N TYR A 89 4.83 10.56 6.59
CA TYR A 89 5.18 10.87 5.19
C TYR A 89 5.69 9.65 4.41
N PHE A 90 5.76 8.48 5.04
CA PHE A 90 6.38 7.30 4.49
C PHE A 90 5.42 6.11 4.46
N THR A 91 5.52 5.32 3.39
CA THR A 91 4.74 4.08 3.22
C THR A 91 5.66 2.87 3.26
N LEU A 92 5.15 1.74 3.76
CA LEU A 92 5.88 0.46 3.70
C LEU A 92 6.29 0.12 2.26
N GLY A 93 7.53 -0.32 2.09
CA GLY A 93 8.14 -0.62 0.80
C GLY A 93 8.67 0.61 0.03
N GLN A 94 8.55 1.82 0.58
CA GLN A 94 9.08 3.03 -0.06
C GLN A 94 10.61 3.03 -0.10
N ARG A 95 11.17 3.35 -1.26
CA ARG A 95 12.62 3.50 -1.49
C ARG A 95 13.08 4.96 -1.53
N ALA A 96 12.31 5.81 -2.19
CA ALA A 96 12.69 7.19 -2.46
C ALA A 96 12.40 8.12 -1.27
N GLY A 97 13.12 9.24 -1.20
CA GLY A 97 12.86 10.30 -0.22
C GLY A 97 13.36 10.03 1.21
N LEU A 98 14.15 8.97 1.41
CA LEU A 98 14.73 8.62 2.72
C LEU A 98 15.93 9.50 3.11
N GLY A 99 16.60 10.14 2.15
CA GLY A 99 17.80 10.96 2.43
C GLY A 99 19.01 10.16 2.94
N LEU A 100 18.96 8.83 2.88
CA LEU A 100 20.03 7.95 3.35
C LEU A 100 21.00 7.60 2.23
N GLY A 101 22.22 8.15 2.30
CA GLY A 101 23.34 7.82 1.42
C GLY A 101 24.65 7.77 2.20
N GLY A 102 25.53 6.80 1.87
CA GLY A 102 26.87 6.73 2.47
C GLY A 102 26.92 6.45 3.98
N VAL A 103 25.90 5.79 4.55
CA VAL A 103 25.85 5.45 5.98
C VAL A 103 27.02 4.52 6.32
N ARG A 104 27.83 4.91 7.32
CA ARG A 104 29.03 4.18 7.73
C ARG A 104 28.66 2.78 8.23
N GLY A 105 29.24 1.73 7.65
CA GLY A 105 28.93 0.33 8.00
C GLY A 105 27.65 -0.22 7.36
N ALA A 106 27.02 0.51 6.44
CA ALA A 106 25.94 0.03 5.59
C ALA A 106 26.46 -0.37 4.20
N GLY A 107 25.78 -1.31 3.55
CA GLY A 107 26.12 -1.73 2.19
C GLY A 107 25.75 -0.67 1.14
N GLY A 108 26.19 -0.86 -0.10
CA GLY A 108 25.86 0.04 -1.23
C GLY A 108 24.44 -0.12 -1.80
N SER A 109 23.62 -1.02 -1.23
CA SER A 109 22.27 -1.29 -1.73
C SER A 109 21.26 -0.20 -1.34
N ALA A 110 20.14 -0.13 -2.06
CA ALA A 110 19.09 0.84 -1.74
C ALA A 110 18.40 0.51 -0.40
N TRP A 111 18.06 1.55 0.36
CA TRP A 111 17.24 1.47 1.55
C TRP A 111 15.75 1.42 1.21
N TYR A 112 15.00 0.65 1.98
CA TYR A 112 13.54 0.57 1.89
C TYR A 112 12.94 0.70 3.29
N VAL A 113 11.81 1.39 3.39
CA VAL A 113 10.98 1.41 4.61
C VAL A 113 10.38 0.02 4.80
N VAL A 114 10.72 -0.64 5.89
CA VAL A 114 10.21 -1.98 6.23
C VAL A 114 9.27 -1.97 7.42
N GLY A 115 9.31 -0.92 8.24
CA GLY A 115 8.43 -0.77 9.40
C GLY A 115 8.25 0.70 9.77
N LYS A 116 7.20 0.97 10.56
CA LYS A 116 6.91 2.27 11.14
C LYS A 116 6.34 2.08 12.53
N ASP A 117 6.78 2.89 13.48
CA ASP A 117 6.14 3.04 14.78
C ASP A 117 5.69 4.49 14.92
N VAL A 118 4.39 4.72 14.79
CA VAL A 118 3.81 6.07 14.86
C VAL A 118 3.79 6.58 16.31
N SER A 119 3.72 5.68 17.30
CA SER A 119 3.59 6.05 18.71
C SER A 119 4.87 6.71 19.24
N VAL A 120 6.03 6.20 18.83
CA VAL A 120 7.36 6.74 19.16
C VAL A 120 8.02 7.45 17.96
N ASN A 121 7.24 7.69 16.90
CA ASN A 121 7.65 8.42 15.69
C ASN A 121 8.98 7.93 15.09
N THR A 122 9.08 6.63 14.82
CA THR A 122 10.29 5.98 14.31
C THR A 122 10.01 5.27 12.99
N LEU A 123 10.96 5.35 12.04
CA LEU A 123 10.95 4.54 10.82
C LEU A 123 12.01 3.46 10.88
N ILE A 124 11.66 2.28 10.37
CA ILE A 124 12.56 1.14 10.30
C ILE A 124 12.87 0.88 8.84
N VAL A 125 14.15 0.81 8.49
CA VAL A 125 14.63 0.61 7.12
C VAL A 125 15.54 -0.61 7.01
N ALA A 126 15.56 -1.22 5.83
CA ALA A 126 16.49 -2.30 5.52
C ALA A 126 17.09 -2.16 4.11
N GLN A 127 18.23 -2.81 3.91
CA GLN A 127 18.91 -2.97 2.62
C GLN A 127 18.93 -4.44 2.20
N GLY A 128 19.18 -4.70 0.91
CA GLY A 128 19.43 -6.03 0.38
C GLY A 128 18.16 -6.87 0.25
N ASP A 129 18.11 -8.02 0.93
CA ASP A 129 16.95 -8.91 0.95
C ASP A 129 15.80 -8.29 1.74
N VAL A 130 15.02 -7.46 1.03
CA VAL A 130 13.84 -6.79 1.58
C VAL A 130 12.60 -7.67 1.59
N ALA A 131 12.59 -8.78 0.85
CA ALA A 131 11.46 -9.70 0.80
C ALA A 131 11.22 -10.29 2.19
N ARG A 132 12.29 -10.65 2.92
CA ARG A 132 12.21 -11.16 4.30
C ARG A 132 11.45 -10.25 5.27
N TRP A 133 11.39 -8.95 5.00
CA TRP A 133 10.75 -7.96 5.86
C TRP A 133 9.36 -7.55 5.39
N LEU A 134 9.18 -7.49 4.07
CA LEU A 134 8.02 -6.87 3.44
C LEU A 134 7.01 -7.88 2.90
N ASP A 135 7.43 -9.10 2.59
CA ASP A 135 6.54 -10.08 2.00
C ASP A 135 5.65 -10.68 3.08
N ALA A 136 4.37 -10.74 2.76
CA ALA A 136 3.31 -11.22 3.62
C ALA A 136 2.47 -12.24 2.85
N ARG A 137 2.16 -13.38 3.47
CA ARG A 137 1.25 -14.36 2.88
C ARG A 137 -0.18 -14.15 3.39
N THR A 138 -0.33 -13.59 4.58
CA THR A 138 -1.63 -13.40 5.23
C THR A 138 -1.82 -11.95 5.67
N LEU A 139 -3.02 -11.44 5.45
CA LEU A 139 -3.44 -10.15 5.99
C LEU A 139 -4.81 -10.23 6.68
N ARG A 140 -5.03 -9.27 7.58
CA ARG A 140 -6.33 -8.95 8.18
C ARG A 140 -6.82 -7.64 7.58
N ALA A 141 -8.10 -7.61 7.25
CA ALA A 141 -8.79 -6.40 6.82
C ALA A 141 -10.08 -6.22 7.62
N LEU A 142 -10.55 -4.98 7.68
CA LEU A 142 -11.84 -4.62 8.25
C LEU A 142 -13.00 -5.32 7.53
N ALA A 143 -14.21 -5.21 8.09
CA ALA A 143 -15.46 -5.62 7.46
C ALA A 143 -15.51 -5.20 5.97
N PRO A 144 -15.57 -6.15 5.02
CA PRO A 144 -15.64 -5.82 3.61
C PRO A 144 -16.99 -5.21 3.22
N THR A 145 -16.94 -4.26 2.28
CA THR A 145 -18.12 -3.82 1.53
C THR A 145 -18.24 -4.69 0.28
N TRP A 146 -19.43 -5.24 0.03
CA TRP A 146 -19.73 -6.08 -1.13
C TRP A 146 -20.64 -5.35 -2.10
N ILE A 147 -20.25 -5.33 -3.38
CA ILE A 147 -21.03 -4.69 -4.44
C ILE A 147 -22.41 -5.34 -4.60
N ALA A 148 -22.50 -6.67 -4.42
CA ALA A 148 -23.76 -7.41 -4.44
C ALA A 148 -24.59 -7.28 -3.14
N GLY A 149 -24.07 -6.60 -2.12
CA GLY A 149 -24.68 -6.44 -0.80
C GLY A 149 -24.44 -7.61 0.17
N HIS A 150 -23.85 -8.71 -0.29
CA HIS A 150 -23.48 -9.85 0.55
C HIS A 150 -22.17 -10.48 0.09
N ALA A 151 -21.49 -11.20 1.00
CA ALA A 151 -20.31 -11.99 0.67
C ALA A 151 -20.69 -13.17 -0.25
N PRO A 152 -19.77 -13.66 -1.10
CA PRO A 152 -20.01 -14.87 -1.89
C PRO A 152 -20.25 -16.11 -1.03
N ALA A 153 -19.51 -16.23 0.07
CA ALA A 153 -19.63 -17.25 1.12
C ALA A 153 -18.83 -16.78 2.35
N ASP A 154 -18.94 -17.48 3.47
CA ASP A 154 -18.07 -17.25 4.64
C ASP A 154 -16.61 -17.59 4.34
N VAL A 155 -16.39 -18.55 3.44
CA VAL A 155 -15.06 -19.00 3.01
C VAL A 155 -15.07 -19.21 1.50
N PHE A 156 -14.17 -18.55 0.77
CA PHE A 156 -14.10 -18.64 -0.69
C PHE A 156 -12.71 -18.31 -1.24
N THR A 157 -12.49 -18.68 -2.50
CA THR A 157 -11.29 -18.34 -3.26
C THR A 157 -11.62 -17.33 -4.34
N CYS A 158 -10.77 -16.33 -4.50
CA CYS A 158 -10.91 -15.29 -5.52
C CYS A 158 -9.54 -14.69 -5.86
N GLN A 159 -9.52 -13.67 -6.70
CA GLN A 159 -8.33 -12.85 -6.92
C GLN A 159 -8.44 -11.53 -6.14
N ALA A 160 -7.32 -11.00 -5.66
CA ALA A 160 -7.31 -9.71 -4.96
C ALA A 160 -6.16 -8.80 -5.38
N GLN A 161 -6.40 -7.50 -5.32
CA GLN A 161 -5.39 -6.45 -5.48
C GLN A 161 -5.22 -5.71 -4.14
N ILE A 162 -3.99 -5.54 -3.65
CA ILE A 162 -3.67 -4.79 -2.43
C ILE A 162 -3.11 -3.38 -2.73
N ARG A 163 -3.01 -3.05 -4.01
CA ARG A 163 -2.69 -1.70 -4.51
C ARG A 163 -3.14 -1.56 -5.96
N TYR A 164 -3.55 -0.35 -6.33
CA TYR A 164 -3.90 -0.03 -7.69
C TYR A 164 -2.75 -0.32 -8.68
N ARG A 165 -3.09 -0.92 -9.83
CA ARG A 165 -2.18 -1.38 -10.91
C ARG A 165 -1.30 -2.59 -10.56
N GLN A 166 -1.52 -3.23 -9.41
CA GLN A 166 -0.99 -4.56 -9.20
C GLN A 166 -1.84 -5.57 -10.00
N PRO A 167 -1.23 -6.60 -10.62
CA PRO A 167 -1.98 -7.73 -11.13
C PRO A 167 -2.75 -8.40 -9.99
N ALA A 168 -4.01 -8.78 -10.21
CA ALA A 168 -4.78 -9.50 -9.20
C ALA A 168 -4.10 -10.84 -8.87
N GLN A 169 -4.14 -11.22 -7.59
CA GLN A 169 -3.42 -12.38 -7.05
C GLN A 169 -4.41 -13.34 -6.41
N GLU A 170 -4.25 -14.63 -6.69
CA GLU A 170 -5.09 -15.66 -6.08
C GLU A 170 -4.96 -15.66 -4.55
N CYS A 171 -6.11 -15.72 -3.89
CA CYS A 171 -6.20 -15.72 -2.44
C CYS A 171 -7.43 -16.49 -1.94
N HIS A 172 -7.30 -16.97 -0.71
CA HIS A 172 -8.37 -17.55 0.09
C HIS A 172 -8.85 -16.51 1.09
N VAL A 173 -10.16 -16.30 1.18
CA VAL A 173 -10.79 -15.31 2.06
C VAL A 173 -11.68 -16.04 3.05
N GLU A 174 -11.54 -15.70 4.32
CA GLU A 174 -12.38 -16.16 5.42
C GLU A 174 -12.99 -14.92 6.10
N ILE A 175 -14.31 -14.86 6.17
CA ILE A 175 -15.07 -13.80 6.83
C ILE A 175 -15.28 -14.17 8.29
N ASP A 176 -15.09 -13.21 9.19
CA ASP A 176 -15.36 -13.36 10.62
C ASP A 176 -16.16 -12.15 11.15
N ALA A 177 -16.44 -12.12 12.46
CA ALA A 177 -17.28 -11.10 13.07
C ALA A 177 -16.70 -9.67 12.99
N ASP A 178 -15.37 -9.54 12.91
CA ASP A 178 -14.71 -8.22 12.95
C ASP A 178 -14.12 -7.81 11.58
N GLY A 179 -14.14 -8.70 10.58
CA GLY A 179 -13.65 -8.39 9.24
C GLY A 179 -13.40 -9.62 8.38
N CYS A 180 -12.22 -9.67 7.76
CA CYS A 180 -11.80 -10.85 7.02
C CYS A 180 -10.30 -11.13 7.12
N ARG A 181 -9.98 -12.42 7.04
CA ARG A 181 -8.61 -12.92 6.88
C ARG A 181 -8.40 -13.34 5.43
N VAL A 182 -7.30 -12.88 4.85
CA VAL A 182 -6.95 -13.18 3.46
C VAL A 182 -5.59 -13.86 3.43
N ARG A 183 -5.51 -15.01 2.76
CA ARG A 183 -4.27 -15.77 2.56
C ARG A 183 -3.98 -15.92 1.08
N PHE A 184 -2.88 -15.34 0.62
CA PHE A 184 -2.47 -15.41 -0.79
C PHE A 184 -1.77 -16.72 -1.14
N ALA A 185 -1.98 -17.18 -2.38
CA ALA A 185 -1.27 -18.33 -2.93
C ALA A 185 0.25 -18.07 -3.02
N ARG A 186 0.64 -16.83 -3.30
CA ARG A 186 2.03 -16.34 -3.32
C ARG A 186 2.19 -15.17 -2.36
N PRO A 187 3.33 -15.02 -1.66
CA PRO A 187 3.57 -13.88 -0.80
C PRO A 187 3.44 -12.56 -1.57
N GLN A 188 2.85 -11.57 -0.91
CA GLN A 188 2.59 -10.25 -1.44
C GLN A 188 3.48 -9.24 -0.76
N ARG A 189 4.14 -8.41 -1.56
CA ARG A 189 5.10 -7.44 -1.05
C ARG A 189 4.41 -6.21 -0.49
N ALA A 190 4.72 -5.88 0.75
CA ALA A 190 4.34 -4.68 1.48
C ALA A 190 2.82 -4.36 1.44
N PRO A 191 1.93 -5.25 1.96
CA PRO A 191 0.56 -4.86 2.23
C PRO A 191 0.56 -3.76 3.28
N ALA A 192 0.14 -2.56 2.88
CA ALA A 192 0.23 -1.38 3.71
C ALA A 192 -1.10 -1.15 4.46
N PRO A 193 -1.08 -1.10 5.81
CA PRO A 193 -2.25 -0.73 6.59
C PRO A 193 -2.86 0.60 6.13
N GLY A 194 -4.18 0.64 6.01
CA GLY A 194 -4.94 1.77 5.49
C GLY A 194 -5.12 1.81 3.97
N GLN A 195 -4.44 0.94 3.21
CA GLN A 195 -4.75 0.73 1.79
C GLN A 195 -5.94 -0.23 1.63
N SER A 196 -6.62 -0.14 0.49
CA SER A 196 -7.67 -1.10 0.14
C SER A 196 -7.09 -2.45 -0.31
N ILE A 197 -7.77 -3.53 0.08
CA ILE A 197 -7.77 -4.79 -0.65
C ILE A 197 -9.08 -4.89 -1.43
N VAL A 198 -9.01 -5.20 -2.72
CA VAL A 198 -10.18 -5.31 -3.61
C VAL A 198 -10.24 -6.71 -4.19
N PHE A 199 -11.41 -7.34 -4.09
CA PHE A 199 -11.66 -8.73 -4.46
C PHE A 199 -12.33 -8.82 -5.83
N TYR A 200 -11.93 -9.82 -6.60
CA TYR A 200 -12.34 -10.04 -7.98
C TYR A 200 -12.63 -11.51 -8.24
N GLN A 201 -13.70 -11.76 -8.99
CA GLN A 201 -13.97 -13.04 -9.62
C GLN A 201 -14.00 -12.79 -11.13
N ASP A 202 -12.95 -13.23 -11.83
CA ASP A 202 -12.74 -12.92 -13.24
C ASP A 202 -12.79 -11.40 -13.49
N GLU A 203 -13.72 -10.93 -14.33
CA GLU A 203 -13.91 -9.50 -14.63
C GLU A 203 -14.84 -8.79 -13.61
N VAL A 204 -15.39 -9.51 -12.63
CA VAL A 204 -16.35 -8.97 -11.65
C VAL A 204 -15.60 -8.48 -10.42
N CYS A 205 -15.69 -7.18 -10.14
CA CYS A 205 -15.32 -6.64 -8.84
C CYS A 205 -16.39 -7.06 -7.81
N LEU A 206 -15.97 -7.84 -6.82
CA LEU A 206 -16.87 -8.34 -5.77
C LEU A 206 -17.10 -7.26 -4.70
N GLY A 207 -16.07 -6.47 -4.41
CA GLY A 207 -16.04 -5.52 -3.31
C GLY A 207 -14.63 -5.34 -2.76
N GLY A 208 -14.50 -4.82 -1.55
CA GLY A 208 -13.21 -4.68 -0.90
C GLY A 208 -13.27 -4.18 0.54
N ALA A 209 -12.11 -4.11 1.16
CA ALA A 209 -11.94 -3.75 2.57
C ALA A 209 -10.67 -2.92 2.78
N THR A 210 -10.55 -2.30 3.94
CA THR A 210 -9.30 -1.62 4.34
C THR A 210 -8.39 -2.62 5.05
N ILE A 211 -7.13 -2.73 4.60
CA ILE A 211 -6.11 -3.57 5.22
C ILE A 211 -5.77 -2.98 6.60
N GLU A 212 -5.83 -3.80 7.64
CA GLU A 212 -5.42 -3.42 9.00
C GLU A 212 -4.00 -3.87 9.31
N ALA A 213 -3.69 -5.11 8.98
CA ALA A 213 -2.43 -5.74 9.37
C ALA A 213 -2.05 -6.88 8.42
N SER A 214 -0.77 -7.25 8.42
CA SER A 214 -0.24 -8.42 7.70
C SER A 214 0.83 -9.15 8.51
N ASP A 215 1.14 -10.38 8.09
CA ASP A 215 2.19 -11.22 8.64
C ASP A 215 3.61 -10.84 8.18
N ALA A 216 3.77 -9.76 7.41
CA ALA A 216 5.08 -9.12 7.26
C ALA A 216 5.64 -8.75 8.65
N VAL A 217 6.97 -8.70 8.80
CA VAL A 217 7.64 -8.57 10.11
C VAL A 217 7.15 -7.36 10.92
N PHE A 218 6.92 -6.23 10.24
CA PHE A 218 6.35 -5.01 10.84
C PHE A 218 4.94 -4.72 10.30
N GLY A 219 4.23 -5.76 9.86
CA GLY A 219 2.90 -5.69 9.28
C GLY A 219 1.78 -5.62 10.33
N GLY A 220 2.08 -5.84 11.62
CA GLY A 220 1.15 -5.65 12.73
C GLY A 220 0.28 -6.86 13.08
N LEU A 221 0.33 -7.96 12.30
CA LEU A 221 -0.41 -9.19 12.64
C LEU A 221 0.38 -10.07 13.63
N ILE A 222 1.70 -9.94 13.62
CA ILE A 222 2.64 -10.66 14.48
C ILE A 222 3.49 -9.59 15.19
N ALA A 223 3.84 -9.84 16.46
CA ALA A 223 4.76 -8.98 17.18
C ALA A 223 6.14 -8.99 16.50
N PRO A 224 6.72 -7.82 16.16
CA PRO A 224 8.04 -7.78 15.55
C PRO A 224 9.12 -8.24 16.53
N PRO A 225 10.26 -8.76 16.03
CA PRO A 225 11.41 -9.02 16.88
C PRO A 225 11.90 -7.70 17.52
N PRO A 226 12.44 -7.74 18.75
CA PRO A 226 12.95 -6.55 19.39
C PRO A 226 14.13 -5.97 18.59
N LEU A 227 14.07 -4.68 18.30
CA LEU A 227 15.19 -3.93 17.73
C LEU A 227 16.24 -3.71 18.82
N ARG A 228 17.15 -4.67 18.99
CA ARG A 228 18.28 -4.53 19.93
C ARG A 228 19.54 -4.19 19.13
N PRO A 229 20.24 -3.08 19.43
CA PRO A 229 21.62 -2.95 18.98
C PRO A 229 22.41 -4.12 19.59
N GLU A 230 23.13 -4.89 18.76
CA GLU A 230 24.12 -5.82 19.30
C GLU A 230 25.05 -5.03 20.23
N PRO A 231 25.35 -5.53 21.44
CA PRO A 231 26.36 -4.89 22.27
C PRO A 231 27.64 -4.83 21.44
N ALA A 232 28.21 -3.63 21.32
CA ALA A 232 29.48 -3.42 20.65
C ALA A 232 30.44 -4.48 21.20
N ALA A 233 30.96 -5.34 20.31
CA ALA A 233 31.98 -6.31 20.68
C ALA A 233 33.04 -5.55 21.48
N MET A 234 33.14 -5.85 22.77
CA MET A 234 34.18 -5.28 23.61
C MET A 234 35.49 -5.65 22.94
N SER A 235 36.13 -4.64 22.37
CA SER A 235 37.50 -4.71 21.90
C SER A 235 38.37 -5.08 23.10
N SER A 236 38.56 -6.38 23.30
CA SER A 236 39.64 -6.91 24.10
C SER A 236 40.93 -6.62 23.34
N GLN A 237 41.51 -5.45 23.60
CA GLN A 237 42.94 -5.22 23.41
C GLN A 237 43.54 -5.03 24.80
N GLN A 238 44.10 -6.14 25.29
CA GLN A 238 45.25 -6.13 26.19
C GLN A 238 46.49 -5.71 25.40
#